data_AF-A0AAE0BL67-F1
#
_entry.id   AF-A0AAE0BL67-F1
#
_cell.length_a   1.000
_cell.length_b   1.000
_cell.length_c   1.000
_cell.angle_alpha   90.00
_cell.angle_beta   90.00
_cell.angle_gamma   90.00
#
_symmetry.space_group_name_H-M   'P 1'
#
loop_
_entity.id
_entity.type
_entity.pdbx_description
1 polymer ?
#
loop_
_entity_poly.entity_id
_entity_poly.type
_entity_poly.pdbx_seq_one_letter_code
_entity_poly.pdbx_strand_id
1 'polypeptide(L)'
;MHKSTKARASDSGHDWLGSKIQKYEEFMDRLKRDLRHAIGEREKTQKQLDSYRDLADNVKMLGLEGIKDMRSLVNLGSEFFVQAQVTDTSKLFVNVGLGFHVELTHEETSKFVENKLAALHEDATRKSEQVRTHG
;
A
#
# COMPACT_ATOMS: atom_id res chain seq x y z
N MET A 1 32.87 -38.59 59.06
CA MET A 1 33.91 -37.89 58.27
C MET A 1 33.32 -37.52 56.92
N HIS A 2 33.48 -36.25 56.55
CA HIS A 2 32.93 -35.56 55.40
C HIS A 2 33.29 -36.20 54.06
N LYS A 3 32.33 -36.25 53.12
CA LYS A 3 32.56 -35.85 51.72
C LYS A 3 31.35 -35.08 51.21
N SER A 4 31.50 -33.76 51.21
CA SER A 4 30.53 -32.81 50.66
C SER A 4 30.35 -33.00 49.15
N THR A 5 29.09 -33.14 48.78
CA THR A 5 28.51 -32.82 47.47
C THR A 5 28.92 -31.40 47.04
N LYS A 6 29.69 -31.31 45.95
CA LYS A 6 29.95 -30.06 45.23
C LYS A 6 29.70 -30.29 43.74
N ALA A 7 28.45 -30.13 43.32
CA ALA A 7 28.08 -29.98 41.91
C ALA A 7 26.68 -29.38 41.83
N ARG A 8 26.60 -28.06 41.59
CA ARG A 8 25.49 -27.33 40.93
C ARG A 8 25.58 -25.84 41.27
N ALA A 9 26.41 -25.11 40.53
CA ALA A 9 26.35 -23.66 40.51
C ALA A 9 26.77 -23.05 39.15
N SER A 10 27.23 -23.86 38.19
CA SER A 10 27.76 -23.39 36.90
C SER A 10 26.79 -23.56 35.70
N ASP A 11 25.67 -24.26 35.88
CA ASP A 11 24.76 -24.65 34.79
C ASP A 11 23.73 -23.55 34.46
N SER A 12 23.29 -22.79 35.47
CA SER A 12 22.27 -21.74 35.35
C SER A 12 22.73 -20.50 34.55
N GLY A 13 24.05 -20.31 34.40
CA GLY A 13 24.64 -19.20 33.66
C GLY A 13 24.59 -19.36 32.14
N HIS A 14 24.54 -20.61 31.66
CA HIS A 14 24.44 -20.91 30.23
C HIS A 14 22.97 -20.89 29.77
N ASP A 15 22.07 -21.42 30.60
CA ASP A 15 20.64 -21.48 30.33
C ASP A 15 19.98 -20.09 30.25
N TRP A 16 20.37 -19.13 31.10
CA TRP A 16 19.81 -17.77 31.04
C TRP A 16 20.24 -17.01 29.79
N LEU A 17 21.48 -17.23 29.33
CA LEU A 17 22.03 -16.59 28.14
C LEU A 17 21.37 -17.14 26.89
N GLY A 18 21.18 -18.47 26.82
CA GLY A 18 20.40 -19.13 25.77
C GLY A 18 18.97 -18.60 25.70
N SER A 19 18.28 -18.47 26.85
CA SER A 19 16.93 -17.89 26.90
C SER A 19 16.89 -16.43 26.44
N LYS A 20 17.94 -15.65 26.72
CA LYS A 20 18.03 -14.25 26.28
C LYS A 20 18.26 -14.16 24.78
N ILE A 21 19.15 -14.98 24.23
CA ILE A 21 19.42 -15.08 22.78
C ILE A 21 18.14 -15.46 22.05
N GLN A 22 17.43 -16.49 22.52
CA GLN A 22 16.16 -16.90 21.92
C GLN A 22 15.13 -15.76 21.91
N LYS A 23 14.98 -15.02 23.02
CA LYS A 23 14.08 -13.85 23.06
C LYS A 23 14.48 -12.76 22.06
N TYR A 24 15.78 -12.52 21.87
CA TYR A 24 16.25 -11.56 20.88
C TYR A 24 16.02 -12.05 19.46
N GLU A 25 16.20 -13.33 19.18
CA GLU A 25 15.91 -13.94 17.87
C GLU A 25 14.42 -13.85 17.54
N GLU A 26 13.54 -14.21 18.48
CA GLU A 26 12.09 -14.09 18.34
C GLU A 26 11.65 -12.64 18.11
N PHE A 27 12.24 -11.69 18.86
CA PHE A 27 11.98 -10.27 18.69
C PHE A 27 12.46 -9.74 17.33
N MET A 28 13.65 -10.14 16.91
CA MET A 28 14.21 -9.81 15.59
C MET A 28 13.31 -10.32 14.45
N ASP A 29 12.81 -11.55 14.56
CA ASP A 29 11.94 -12.12 13.54
C ASP A 29 10.56 -11.46 13.48
N ARG A 30 10.04 -11.02 14.64
CA ARG A 30 8.85 -10.17 14.70
C ARG A 30 9.09 -8.83 14.01
N LEU A 31 10.17 -8.12 14.35
CA LEU A 31 10.52 -6.84 13.73
C LEU A 31 10.66 -6.93 12.21
N LYS A 32 11.34 -7.96 11.70
CA LYS A 32 11.46 -8.19 10.26
C LYS A 32 10.10 -8.36 9.59
N ARG A 33 9.15 -9.05 10.25
CA ARG A 33 7.79 -9.27 9.75
C ARG A 33 7.00 -7.96 9.73
N ASP A 34 7.06 -7.21 10.82
CA ASP A 34 6.37 -5.93 10.97
C ASP A 34 6.88 -4.92 9.95
N LEU A 35 8.20 -4.87 9.71
CA LEU A 35 8.80 -4.02 8.68
C LEU A 35 8.31 -4.40 7.28
N ARG A 36 8.30 -5.69 6.92
CA ARG A 36 7.77 -6.14 5.63
C ARG A 36 6.29 -5.76 5.46
N HIS A 37 5.50 -5.92 6.51
CA HIS A 37 4.10 -5.53 6.50
C HIS A 37 3.93 -4.02 6.29
N ALA A 38 4.68 -3.19 7.03
CA ALA A 38 4.65 -1.74 6.90
C ALA A 38 5.06 -1.27 5.49
N ILE A 39 6.09 -1.90 4.90
CA ILE A 39 6.50 -1.63 3.51
C ILE A 39 5.37 -1.99 2.54
N GLY A 40 4.78 -3.19 2.66
CA GLY A 40 3.70 -3.61 1.77
C GLY A 40 2.46 -2.71 1.85
N GLU A 41 2.08 -2.30 3.06
CA GLU A 41 0.97 -1.34 3.25
C GLU A 41 1.28 0.03 2.65
N ARG A 42 2.52 0.51 2.79
CA ARG A 42 2.96 1.76 2.15
C ARG A 42 2.92 1.67 0.63
N GLU A 43 3.43 0.59 0.05
CA GLU A 43 3.41 0.37 -1.40
C GLU A 43 1.99 0.32 -1.95
N LYS A 44 1.07 -0.31 -1.21
CA LYS A 44 -0.34 -0.35 -1.59
C LYS A 44 -0.97 1.04 -1.61
N THR A 45 -0.78 1.84 -0.57
CA THR A 45 -1.27 3.24 -0.54
C THR A 45 -0.62 4.08 -1.63
N GLN A 46 0.69 3.90 -1.89
CA GLN A 46 1.40 4.63 -2.93
C GLN A 46 0.84 4.31 -4.33
N LYS A 47 0.63 3.04 -4.65
CA LYS A 47 0.00 2.63 -5.91
C LYS A 47 -1.39 3.24 -6.11
N GLN A 48 -2.17 3.35 -5.03
CA GLN A 48 -3.47 4.03 -5.10
C GLN A 48 -3.33 5.53 -5.36
N LEU A 49 -2.41 6.21 -4.68
CA LEU A 49 -2.11 7.62 -4.92
C LEU A 49 -1.70 7.86 -6.37
N ASP A 50 -0.80 7.05 -6.91
CA ASP A 50 -0.31 7.18 -8.28
C ASP A 50 -1.44 6.96 -9.29
N SER A 51 -2.26 5.92 -9.09
CA SER A 51 -3.43 5.68 -9.94
C SER A 51 -4.45 6.83 -9.93
N TYR A 52 -4.67 7.48 -8.80
CA TYR A 52 -5.57 8.63 -8.72
C TYR A 52 -4.95 9.91 -9.30
N ARG A 53 -3.63 10.08 -9.23
CA ARG A 53 -2.93 11.17 -9.91
C ARG A 53 -3.02 11.04 -11.41
N ASP A 54 -2.77 9.84 -11.94
CA ASP A 54 -2.93 9.55 -13.36
C ASP A 54 -4.36 9.84 -13.83
N LEU A 55 -5.37 9.47 -13.03
CA LEU A 55 -6.77 9.79 -13.32
C LEU A 55 -7.01 11.31 -13.34
N ALA A 56 -6.48 12.07 -12.38
CA ALA A 56 -6.60 13.52 -12.36
C ALA A 56 -6.01 14.17 -13.62
N ASP A 57 -4.80 13.75 -14.00
CA ASP A 57 -4.10 14.28 -15.17
C ASP A 57 -4.85 13.95 -16.46
N ASN A 58 -5.36 12.72 -16.59
CA ASN A 58 -6.16 12.29 -17.74
C ASN A 58 -7.48 13.06 -17.85
N VAL A 59 -8.21 13.24 -16.75
CA VAL A 59 -9.48 14.01 -16.73
C VAL A 59 -9.23 15.46 -17.13
N LYS A 60 -8.14 16.05 -16.61
CA LYS A 60 -7.75 17.41 -16.94
C LYS A 60 -7.39 17.56 -18.42
N MET A 61 -6.65 16.61 -18.98
CA MET A 61 -6.33 16.59 -20.42
C MET A 61 -7.61 16.51 -21.26
N LEU A 62 -8.49 15.55 -20.97
CA LEU A 62 -9.77 15.38 -21.69
C LEU A 62 -10.65 16.64 -21.62
N GLY A 63 -10.71 17.28 -20.44
CA GLY A 63 -11.50 18.50 -20.23
C GLY A 63 -10.92 19.75 -20.89
N LEU A 64 -9.61 19.98 -20.78
CA LEU A 64 -8.94 21.18 -21.31
C LEU A 64 -8.84 21.17 -22.83
N GLU A 65 -8.53 20.02 -23.42
CA GLU A 65 -8.36 19.89 -24.87
C GLU A 65 -9.70 19.73 -25.59
N GLY A 66 -10.81 19.57 -24.84
CA GLY A 66 -12.14 19.40 -25.40
C GLY A 66 -12.23 18.18 -26.32
N ILE A 67 -11.41 17.15 -26.06
CA ILE A 67 -11.40 15.89 -26.79
C ILE A 67 -12.80 15.30 -26.65
N LYS A 68 -13.49 15.04 -27.77
CA LYS A 68 -14.85 14.48 -27.80
C LYS A 68 -14.87 13.00 -28.18
N ASP A 69 -13.87 12.57 -28.92
CA ASP A 69 -13.64 11.19 -29.30
C ASP A 69 -12.16 10.87 -29.16
N MET A 70 -11.82 9.60 -28.95
CA MET A 70 -10.45 9.18 -28.74
C MET A 70 -10.20 7.77 -29.27
N ARG A 71 -9.02 7.55 -29.85
CA ARG A 71 -8.50 6.22 -30.19
C ARG A 71 -7.44 5.82 -29.19
N SER A 72 -7.52 4.60 -28.69
CA SER A 72 -6.54 4.06 -27.75
C SER A 72 -6.18 2.62 -28.10
N LEU A 73 -4.92 2.23 -27.84
CA LEU A 73 -4.49 0.83 -27.89
C LEU A 73 -4.61 0.24 -26.49
N VAL A 74 -5.51 -0.73 -26.34
CA VAL A 74 -5.79 -1.39 -25.06
C VAL A 74 -5.10 -2.75 -25.04
N ASN A 75 -4.29 -3.01 -24.02
CA ASN A 75 -3.70 -4.31 -23.77
C ASN A 75 -4.75 -5.24 -23.13
N LEU A 76 -5.06 -6.38 -23.77
CA LEU A 76 -5.99 -7.38 -23.26
C LEU A 76 -5.29 -8.55 -22.54
N GLY A 77 -3.96 -8.50 -22.43
CA GLY A 77 -3.10 -9.53 -21.83
C GLY A 77 -2.06 -10.09 -22.79
N SER A 78 -0.95 -10.62 -22.26
CA SER A 78 0.12 -11.27 -23.06
C SER A 78 0.64 -10.42 -24.24
N GLU A 79 0.78 -9.12 -24.04
CA GLU A 79 1.18 -8.15 -25.09
C GLU A 79 0.25 -8.16 -26.32
N PHE A 80 -1.02 -8.56 -26.15
CA PHE A 80 -2.05 -8.50 -27.17
C PHE A 80 -2.80 -7.16 -27.07
N PHE A 81 -2.60 -6.29 -28.06
CA PHE A 81 -3.17 -4.95 -28.10
C PHE A 81 -4.31 -4.86 -29.11
N VAL A 82 -5.42 -4.23 -28.72
CA VAL A 82 -6.57 -3.95 -29.58
C VAL A 82 -6.82 -2.46 -29.64
N GLN A 83 -7.11 -1.96 -30.83
CA GLN A 83 -7.50 -0.57 -31.01
C GLN A 83 -8.97 -0.38 -30.61
N ALA A 84 -9.20 0.48 -29.62
CA ALA A 84 -10.52 0.91 -29.18
C ALA A 84 -10.81 2.32 -29.69
N GLN A 85 -12.08 2.56 -30.05
CA GLN A 85 -12.61 3.89 -30.34
C GLN A 85 -13.59 4.27 -29.24
N VAL A 86 -13.31 5.39 -28.58
CA VAL A 86 -14.24 6.07 -27.69
C VAL A 86 -14.94 7.14 -28.52
N THR A 87 -16.26 7.09 -28.59
CA THR A 87 -17.08 8.01 -29.39
C THR A 87 -17.59 9.20 -28.59
N ASP A 88 -17.60 9.09 -27.26
CA ASP A 88 -17.97 10.15 -26.33
C ASP A 88 -17.09 10.03 -25.08
N THR A 89 -16.35 11.09 -24.82
CA THR A 89 -15.44 11.24 -23.66
C THR A 89 -16.04 12.10 -22.56
N SER A 90 -17.28 12.59 -22.69
CA SER A 90 -17.89 13.52 -21.72
C SER A 90 -18.07 12.94 -20.31
N LYS A 91 -18.05 11.61 -20.20
CA LYS A 91 -18.22 10.86 -18.96
C LYS A 91 -17.24 9.70 -18.84
N LEU A 92 -16.95 9.34 -17.60
CA LEU A 92 -15.98 8.32 -17.22
C LEU A 92 -16.61 7.36 -16.21
N PHE A 93 -16.25 6.08 -16.28
CA PHE A 93 -16.56 5.11 -15.24
C PHE A 93 -15.44 5.09 -14.21
N VAL A 94 -15.72 5.59 -13.02
CA VAL A 94 -14.75 5.66 -11.91
C VAL A 94 -15.05 4.56 -10.91
N ASN A 95 -14.04 3.74 -10.59
CA ASN A 95 -14.14 2.72 -9.55
C ASN A 95 -14.17 3.38 -8.16
N VAL A 96 -15.28 3.21 -7.44
CA VAL A 96 -15.48 3.76 -6.09
C VAL A 96 -15.21 2.73 -4.98
N GLY A 97 -14.92 1.49 -5.35
CA GLY A 97 -14.64 0.38 -4.44
C GLY A 97 -15.65 -0.76 -4.53
N LEU A 98 -15.31 -1.90 -3.93
CA LEU A 98 -16.18 -3.09 -3.85
C LEU A 98 -16.69 -3.61 -5.21
N GLY A 99 -15.98 -3.31 -6.30
CA GLY A 99 -16.38 -3.68 -7.66
C GLY A 99 -17.40 -2.74 -8.32
N PHE A 100 -17.82 -1.67 -7.63
CA PHE A 100 -18.75 -0.70 -8.17
C PHE A 100 -18.02 0.41 -8.95
N HIS A 101 -18.62 0.76 -10.09
CA HIS A 101 -18.19 1.84 -10.93
C HIS A 101 -19.34 2.83 -11.08
N VAL A 102 -19.02 4.12 -10.96
CA VAL A 102 -19.99 5.20 -11.10
C VAL A 102 -19.64 5.99 -12.36
N GLU A 103 -20.64 6.29 -13.17
CA GLU A 103 -20.50 7.16 -14.32
C GLU A 103 -20.49 8.63 -13.83
N LEU A 104 -19.40 9.35 -14.08
CA LEU A 104 -19.19 10.72 -13.63
C LEU A 104 -18.77 11.62 -14.80
N THR A 105 -19.16 12.89 -14.75
CA THR A 105 -18.62 13.94 -15.62
C THR A 105 -17.16 14.30 -15.24
N HIS A 106 -16.48 15.05 -16.09
CA HIS A 106 -15.12 15.55 -15.79
C HIS A 106 -15.06 16.38 -14.50
N GLU A 107 -16.06 17.22 -14.25
CA GLU A 107 -16.11 18.08 -13.05
C GLU A 107 -16.34 17.25 -11.79
N GLU A 108 -17.29 16.32 -11.83
CA GLU A 108 -17.57 15.41 -10.71
C GLU A 108 -16.37 14.49 -10.42
N THR A 109 -15.71 14.00 -11.46
CA THR A 109 -14.51 13.18 -11.33
C THR A 109 -13.37 13.96 -10.69
N SER A 110 -13.13 15.20 -11.12
CA SER A 110 -12.10 16.06 -10.52
C SER A 110 -12.32 16.24 -9.02
N LYS A 111 -13.55 16.58 -8.61
CA LYS A 111 -13.92 16.72 -7.18
C LYS A 111 -13.76 15.40 -6.41
N PHE A 112 -14.16 14.29 -7.01
CA PHE A 112 -14.00 12.97 -6.39
C PHE A 112 -12.53 12.63 -6.15
N VAL A 113 -11.67 12.85 -7.15
CA VAL A 113 -10.24 12.54 -7.07
C VAL A 113 -9.54 13.42 -6.05
N GLU A 114 -9.84 14.72 -6.00
CA GLU A 114 -9.30 15.64 -4.98
C GLU A 114 -9.60 15.14 -3.56
N ASN A 115 -10.87 14.83 -3.27
CA ASN A 115 -11.28 14.31 -1.97
C ASN A 115 -10.60 12.96 -1.66
N LYS A 116 -10.47 12.10 -2.66
CA LYS A 116 -9.88 10.77 -2.48
C LYS A 116 -8.38 10.84 -2.22
N LEU A 117 -7.66 11.72 -2.91
CA LEU A 117 -6.24 11.98 -2.69
C LEU A 117 -6.00 12.55 -1.29
N ALA A 118 -6.82 13.51 -0.84
CA ALA A 118 -6.73 14.06 0.50
C ALA A 118 -6.89 12.97 1.58
N ALA A 119 -7.92 12.12 1.46
CA ALA A 119 -8.13 11.01 2.38
C ALA A 119 -6.98 10.00 2.38
N LEU A 120 -6.43 9.65 1.20
CA LEU A 120 -5.29 8.75 1.09
C LEU A 120 -4.00 9.34 1.69
N HIS A 121 -3.80 10.65 1.57
CA HIS A 121 -2.67 11.35 2.19
C HIS A 121 -2.77 11.38 3.71
N GLU A 122 -3.96 11.61 4.25
CA GLU A 122 -4.21 11.53 5.70
C GLU A 122 -3.96 10.10 6.21
N ASP A 123 -4.48 9.08 5.52
CA ASP A 123 -4.25 7.68 5.87
C ASP A 123 -2.76 7.30 5.80
N ALA A 124 -2.03 7.77 4.79
CA ALA A 124 -0.59 7.54 4.67
C ALA A 124 0.17 8.16 5.84
N THR A 125 -0.17 9.39 6.22
CA THR A 125 0.45 10.12 7.33
C THR A 125 0.21 9.39 8.64
N ARG A 126 -1.04 9.03 8.92
CA ARG A 126 -1.45 8.25 10.10
C ARG A 126 -0.71 6.92 10.22
N LYS A 127 -0.60 6.16 9.13
CA LYS A 127 0.16 4.89 9.11
C LYS A 127 1.65 5.12 9.39
N SER A 128 2.23 6.20 8.87
CA SER A 128 3.65 6.53 9.11
C SER A 128 3.93 6.88 10.58
N GLU A 129 2.99 7.52 11.27
CA GLU A 129 3.10 7.85 12.70
C GLU A 129 2.96 6.62 13.60
N GLN A 130 2.10 5.66 13.23
CA GLN A 130 1.94 4.40 13.96
C GLN A 130 3.23 3.56 13.92
N VAL A 131 3.92 3.54 12.78
CA VAL A 131 5.22 2.85 12.66
C VAL A 131 6.30 3.52 13.52
N ARG A 132 6.27 4.84 13.67
CA ARG A 132 7.23 5.60 14.49
C ARG A 132 7.03 5.45 15.99
N THR A 133 5.80 5.16 16.43
CA THR A 133 5.44 5.06 17.86
C THR A 133 5.60 3.65 18.42
N HIS A 134 5.61 2.63 17.56
CA HIS A 134 5.72 1.22 17.95
C HIS A 134 7.06 0.55 17.57
N GLY A 135 7.99 1.30 16.96
CA GLY A 135 9.38 0.89 16.69
C GLY A 135 10.34 1.47 17.72
#